data_AF-A0A067G0L7-F1
#
_entry.id   AF-A0A067G0L7-F1
#
_cell.length_a   1.000
_cell.length_b   1.000
_cell.length_c   1.000
_cell.angle_alpha   90.00
_cell.angle_beta   90.00
_cell.angle_gamma   90.00
#
_symmetry.space_group_name_H-M   'P 1'
#
loop_
_entity.id
_entity.type
_entity.pdbx_description
1 polymer ?
#
loop_
_entity_poly.entity_id
_entity_poly.type
_entity_poly.pdbx_seq_one_letter_code
_entity_poly.pdbx_strand_id
1 'polypeptide(L)'
;IPGCAKSALCKELLNAPGGLGDNRPIHTLMGDLTKGKYWQKVADERRRKPYSVMLADKNAPNEEVWRQIEDMCRRTRASAVPVVPDSGGTESNPFSLDALAVFMFRVLERVNHPGNLDKNSPNAGYVLLMFYHLYEGKSRKEFDGELVERFGSLIKMPLLKDDRSPLPDHVRSVLEEGISWYKLHTSKHGRLESTKGSYAQEWAKWEKQMRETLFGNADYLQSIQVPFESAVKQVLEQLKLIAKGEYKAPSTEKRNFGTIVFAAVSLPVTEIQSLLVELAGKDPTIDLFFKEDLERNLKKAHVTLAHKRSHGVTAVASYGPYVNRNVP
;
A
#
# COMPACT_ATOMS: atom_id res chain seq x y z
N ILE A 1 8.89 -1.79 2.81
CA ILE A 1 9.06 -2.73 3.95
C ILE A 1 10.56 -2.87 4.23
N PRO A 2 11.05 -3.02 5.48
CA PRO A 2 12.46 -3.36 5.74
C PRO A 2 12.91 -4.57 4.90
N GLY A 3 14.17 -4.64 4.49
CA GLY A 3 14.66 -5.71 3.60
C GLY A 3 14.41 -5.47 2.10
N CYS A 4 13.61 -4.46 1.72
CA CYS A 4 13.37 -4.13 0.30
C CYS A 4 14.51 -3.33 -0.37
N ALA A 5 15.72 -3.30 0.20
CA ALA A 5 16.91 -2.65 -0.36
C ALA A 5 16.87 -1.12 -0.62
N LYS A 6 15.92 -0.35 -0.04
CA LYS A 6 15.83 1.12 -0.24
C LYS A 6 17.15 1.87 0.04
N SER A 7 17.77 1.66 1.20
CA SER A 7 18.98 2.38 1.59
C SER A 7 20.17 2.03 0.70
N ALA A 8 20.28 0.76 0.31
CA ALA A 8 21.27 0.31 -0.65
C ALA A 8 21.03 0.97 -2.03
N LEU A 9 19.79 0.99 -2.51
CA LEU A 9 19.44 1.65 -3.77
C LEU A 9 19.76 3.14 -3.73
N CYS A 10 19.43 3.84 -2.64
CA CYS A 10 19.74 5.26 -2.51
C CYS A 10 21.25 5.52 -2.54
N LYS A 11 22.06 4.64 -1.96
CA LYS A 11 23.52 4.72 -2.00
C LYS A 11 24.06 4.54 -3.42
N GLU A 12 23.56 3.55 -4.16
CA GLU A 12 24.00 3.31 -5.54
C GLU A 12 23.58 4.47 -6.46
N LEU A 13 22.35 4.98 -6.34
CA LEU A 13 21.89 6.12 -7.13
C LEU A 13 22.65 7.40 -6.84
N LEU A 14 23.07 7.63 -5.58
CA LEU A 14 23.90 8.77 -5.20
C LEU A 14 25.28 8.74 -5.86
N ASN A 15 25.84 7.53 -6.02
CA ASN A 15 27.18 7.32 -6.59
C ASN A 15 27.15 7.05 -8.11
N ALA A 16 25.98 7.06 -8.74
CA ALA A 16 25.84 6.74 -10.15
C ALA A 16 26.56 7.78 -11.03
N PRO A 17 27.51 7.37 -11.89
CA PRO A 17 28.21 8.28 -12.79
C PRO A 17 27.23 9.02 -13.71
N GLY A 18 27.37 10.35 -13.78
CA GLY A 18 26.50 11.21 -14.61
C GLY A 18 25.09 11.43 -14.05
N GLY A 19 24.79 10.95 -12.84
CA GLY A 19 23.50 11.13 -12.17
C GLY A 19 22.32 10.68 -13.04
N LEU A 20 21.27 11.52 -13.11
CA LEU A 20 20.09 11.25 -13.93
C LEU A 20 20.17 11.82 -15.35
N GLY A 21 21.34 12.32 -15.78
CA GLY A 21 21.55 12.85 -17.13
C GLY A 21 20.97 14.24 -17.39
N ASP A 22 20.61 14.99 -16.34
CA ASP A 22 19.99 16.32 -16.44
C ASP A 22 20.68 17.39 -15.57
N ASN A 23 21.95 17.17 -15.23
CA ASN A 23 22.83 18.04 -14.43
C ASN A 23 22.35 18.37 -13.01
N ARG A 24 21.20 17.85 -12.57
CA ARG A 24 20.73 18.08 -11.20
C ARG A 24 21.58 17.31 -10.19
N PRO A 25 22.07 17.94 -9.12
CA PRO A 25 22.74 17.25 -8.04
C PRO A 25 21.79 16.29 -7.34
N ILE A 26 22.30 15.11 -6.97
CA ILE A 26 21.57 14.10 -6.22
C ILE A 26 21.96 14.23 -4.74
N HIS A 27 20.96 14.26 -3.87
CA HIS A 27 21.11 14.24 -2.43
C HIS A 27 20.29 13.09 -1.87
N THR A 28 20.64 12.63 -0.67
CA THR A 28 19.90 11.58 0.03
C THR A 28 19.58 12.03 1.45
N LEU A 29 18.42 11.64 1.95
CA LEU A 29 18.05 11.81 3.35
C LEU A 29 17.62 10.46 3.91
N MET A 30 18.40 9.92 4.85
CA MET A 30 18.13 8.61 5.44
C MET A 30 17.14 8.71 6.59
N GLY A 31 16.01 8.02 6.47
CA GLY A 31 14.92 8.06 7.43
C GLY A 31 15.23 7.46 8.80
N ASP A 32 16.19 6.55 8.90
CA ASP A 32 16.60 5.92 10.16
C ASP A 32 17.56 6.80 10.96
N LEU A 33 18.34 7.65 10.28
CA LEU A 33 19.23 8.64 10.89
C LEU A 33 18.51 9.97 11.19
N THR A 34 17.30 10.13 10.67
CA THR A 34 16.53 11.36 10.76
C THR A 34 15.45 11.27 11.85
N LYS A 35 15.69 11.92 12.98
CA LYS A 35 14.68 12.03 14.06
C LYS A 35 13.54 12.99 13.68
N GLY A 36 12.31 12.72 14.14
CA GLY A 36 11.17 13.63 14.05
C GLY A 36 10.40 13.58 12.71
N LYS A 37 9.84 14.73 12.30
CA LYS A 37 8.97 14.87 11.12
C LYS A 37 9.76 14.75 9.81
N TYR A 38 10.00 13.51 9.36
CA TYR A 38 10.85 13.20 8.21
C TYR A 38 10.47 13.96 6.92
N TRP A 39 9.20 13.91 6.50
CA TRP A 39 8.76 14.57 5.25
C TRP A 39 8.84 16.09 5.30
N GLN A 40 8.74 16.68 6.50
CA GLN A 40 8.98 18.11 6.68
C GLN A 40 10.46 18.45 6.45
N LYS A 41 11.38 17.62 6.95
CA LYS A 41 12.82 17.81 6.70
C LYS A 41 13.19 17.64 5.22
N VAL A 42 12.56 16.69 4.52
CA VAL A 42 12.68 16.58 3.05
C VAL A 42 12.23 17.89 2.39
N ALA A 43 11.11 18.47 2.82
CA ALA A 43 10.62 19.75 2.31
C ALA A 43 11.63 20.88 2.54
N ASP A 44 12.21 20.96 3.74
CA ASP A 44 13.16 22.00 4.11
C ASP A 44 14.47 21.90 3.32
N GLU A 45 15.01 20.68 3.14
CA GLU A 45 16.18 20.45 2.28
C GLU A 45 15.87 20.79 0.82
N ARG A 46 14.70 20.42 0.31
CA ARG A 46 14.27 20.80 -1.04
C ARG A 46 14.18 22.33 -1.16
N ARG A 47 13.63 23.06 -0.17
CA ARG A 47 13.58 24.53 -0.22
C ARG A 47 14.98 25.16 -0.26
N ARG A 48 15.94 24.60 0.49
CA ARG A 48 17.35 25.03 0.43
C ARG A 48 18.00 24.72 -0.92
N LYS A 49 17.61 23.60 -1.55
CA LYS A 49 18.23 23.07 -2.78
C LYS A 49 17.16 22.83 -3.85
N PRO A 50 16.55 23.89 -4.41
CA PRO A 50 15.38 23.76 -5.30
C PRO A 50 15.69 23.06 -6.63
N TYR A 51 16.92 23.21 -7.14
CA TYR A 51 17.42 22.53 -8.33
C TYR A 51 18.22 21.30 -7.92
N SER A 52 17.54 20.27 -7.41
CA SER A 52 18.17 19.00 -7.01
C SER A 52 17.21 17.84 -7.07
N VAL A 53 17.75 16.62 -7.02
CA VAL A 53 17.02 15.38 -6.80
C VAL A 53 17.24 14.94 -5.36
N MET A 54 16.15 14.70 -4.64
CA MET A 54 16.20 14.23 -3.25
C MET A 54 15.75 12.77 -3.16
N LEU A 55 16.67 11.88 -2.86
CA LEU A 55 16.40 10.48 -2.57
C LEU A 55 15.86 10.38 -1.13
N ALA A 56 14.55 10.21 -1.01
CA ALA A 56 13.89 10.05 0.28
C ALA A 56 13.91 8.58 0.73
N ASP A 57 14.93 8.19 1.52
CA ASP A 57 15.04 6.84 2.05
C ASP A 57 14.13 6.63 3.27
N LYS A 58 12.82 6.50 3.01
CA LYS A 58 11.79 6.18 4.00
C LYS A 58 10.67 5.34 3.37
N ASN A 59 10.02 4.51 4.18
CA ASN A 59 8.78 3.86 3.76
C ASN A 59 7.63 4.89 3.68
N ALA A 60 6.78 4.74 2.67
CA ALA A 60 5.55 5.52 2.51
C ALA A 60 4.36 4.56 2.32
N PRO A 61 3.84 3.96 3.42
CA PRO A 61 2.99 2.78 3.33
C PRO A 61 1.52 3.05 3.02
N ASN A 62 1.01 4.23 3.39
CA ASN A 62 -0.42 4.50 3.40
C ASN A 62 -0.76 5.91 2.89
N GLU A 63 -2.05 6.15 2.67
CA GLU A 63 -2.56 7.40 2.12
C GLU A 63 -2.24 8.63 2.97
N GLU A 64 -2.21 8.49 4.30
CA GLU A 64 -1.85 9.60 5.18
C GLU A 64 -0.45 10.11 4.86
N VAL A 65 0.51 9.18 4.70
CA VAL A 65 1.88 9.53 4.33
C VAL A 65 1.93 10.08 2.90
N TRP A 66 1.15 9.52 1.97
CA TRP A 66 1.11 10.03 0.60
C TRP A 66 0.59 11.47 0.53
N ARG A 67 -0.44 11.82 1.29
CA ARG A 67 -0.94 13.21 1.39
C ARG A 67 0.12 14.16 1.92
N GLN A 68 0.92 13.73 2.90
CA GLN A 68 2.05 14.54 3.39
C GLN A 68 3.10 14.79 2.29
N ILE A 69 3.36 13.79 1.45
CA ILE A 69 4.28 13.90 0.31
C ILE A 69 3.69 14.81 -0.78
N GLU A 70 2.41 14.68 -1.12
CA GLU A 70 1.70 15.55 -2.07
C GLU A 70 1.74 17.01 -1.59
N ASP A 71 1.45 17.26 -0.32
CA ASP A 71 1.51 18.60 0.27
C ASP A 71 2.93 19.17 0.31
N MET A 72 3.93 18.32 0.54
CA MET A 72 5.34 18.70 0.43
C MET A 72 5.69 19.08 -1.01
N CYS A 73 5.29 18.27 -1.99
CA CYS A 73 5.50 18.52 -3.41
C CYS A 73 4.84 19.82 -3.85
N ARG A 74 3.57 20.06 -3.48
CA ARG A 74 2.83 21.30 -3.78
C ARG A 74 3.53 22.54 -3.22
N ARG A 75 3.95 22.50 -1.95
CA ARG A 75 4.61 23.63 -1.28
C ARG A 75 6.01 23.91 -1.79
N THR A 76 6.70 22.90 -2.30
CA THR A 76 8.05 23.07 -2.85
C THR A 76 8.04 23.26 -4.37
N ARG A 77 6.96 22.90 -5.08
CA ARG A 77 6.92 22.71 -6.54
C ARG A 77 7.84 21.58 -7.00
N ALA A 78 7.96 20.52 -6.19
CA ALA A 78 8.66 19.30 -6.57
C ALA A 78 7.68 18.29 -7.17
N SER A 79 8.20 17.31 -7.89
CA SER A 79 7.48 16.11 -8.31
C SER A 79 8.07 14.91 -7.57
N ALA A 80 7.22 14.12 -6.92
CA ALA A 80 7.64 12.87 -6.30
C ALA A 80 7.58 11.73 -7.32
N VAL A 81 8.55 10.82 -7.22
CA VAL A 81 8.63 9.61 -8.02
C VAL A 81 8.64 8.41 -7.07
N PRO A 82 7.52 7.69 -6.91
CA PRO A 82 7.47 6.47 -6.11
C PRO A 82 8.34 5.39 -6.73
N VAL A 83 9.13 4.69 -5.90
CA VAL A 83 9.90 3.51 -6.29
C VAL A 83 9.39 2.32 -5.48
N VAL A 84 8.89 1.29 -6.15
CA VAL A 84 8.22 0.14 -5.53
C VAL A 84 8.88 -1.16 -5.99
N PRO A 85 9.20 -2.10 -5.08
CA PRO A 85 9.67 -3.43 -5.45
C PRO A 85 8.66 -4.17 -6.34
N ASP A 86 9.16 -4.81 -7.39
CA ASP A 86 8.34 -5.57 -8.32
C ASP A 86 8.22 -7.02 -7.90
N SER A 87 7.04 -7.39 -7.42
CA SER A 87 6.83 -8.62 -6.67
C SER A 87 5.47 -9.27 -6.86
N GLY A 88 4.58 -8.67 -7.64
CA GLY A 88 3.14 -8.93 -7.52
C GLY A 88 2.62 -8.62 -6.12
N GLY A 89 1.40 -9.08 -5.83
CA GLY A 89 0.72 -8.93 -4.55
C GLY A 89 -0.34 -10.02 -4.34
N THR A 90 -1.09 -9.90 -3.26
CA THR A 90 -2.31 -10.68 -3.01
C THR A 90 -3.55 -9.82 -3.31
N GLU A 91 -4.73 -10.38 -3.12
CA GLU A 91 -6.00 -9.64 -3.22
C GLU A 91 -6.10 -8.49 -2.20
N SER A 92 -5.35 -8.55 -1.09
CA SER A 92 -5.47 -7.61 0.03
C SER A 92 -4.16 -6.93 0.44
N ASN A 93 -3.04 -7.26 -0.22
CA ASN A 93 -1.75 -6.62 0.02
C ASN A 93 -0.98 -6.43 -1.29
N PRO A 94 -0.34 -5.27 -1.53
CA PRO A 94 0.41 -5.02 -2.76
C PRO A 94 1.74 -5.78 -2.85
N PHE A 95 2.12 -6.53 -1.81
CA PHE A 95 3.31 -7.38 -1.80
C PHE A 95 2.92 -8.84 -1.63
N SER A 96 3.60 -9.72 -2.38
CA SER A 96 3.40 -11.17 -2.29
C SER A 96 4.10 -11.77 -1.06
N LEU A 97 3.75 -13.02 -0.73
CA LEU A 97 4.44 -13.77 0.31
C LEU A 97 5.90 -14.04 -0.05
N ASP A 98 6.22 -14.26 -1.33
CA ASP A 98 7.60 -14.34 -1.84
C ASP A 98 8.41 -13.09 -1.47
N ALA A 99 7.83 -11.90 -1.67
CA ALA A 99 8.47 -10.64 -1.31
C ALA A 99 8.69 -10.54 0.19
N LEU A 100 7.68 -10.91 1.00
CA LEU A 100 7.78 -10.91 2.45
C LEU A 100 8.88 -11.86 2.94
N ALA A 101 8.97 -13.06 2.35
CA ALA A 101 10.02 -14.04 2.64
C ALA A 101 11.42 -13.46 2.36
N VAL A 102 11.61 -12.88 1.17
CA VAL A 102 12.88 -12.24 0.78
C VAL A 102 13.23 -11.07 1.68
N PHE A 103 12.25 -10.24 2.05
CA PHE A 103 12.47 -9.11 2.95
C PHE A 103 12.89 -9.56 4.35
N MET A 104 12.22 -10.56 4.92
CA MET A 104 12.59 -11.14 6.20
C MET A 104 13.98 -11.76 6.12
N PHE A 105 14.25 -12.59 5.11
CA PHE A 105 15.54 -13.24 4.91
C PHE A 105 16.70 -12.24 4.83
N ARG A 106 16.58 -11.20 3.98
CA ARG A 106 17.60 -10.13 3.88
C ARG A 106 17.82 -9.36 5.19
N VAL A 107 16.78 -9.20 6.01
CA VAL A 107 16.89 -8.58 7.34
C VAL A 107 17.60 -9.51 8.33
N LEU A 108 17.38 -10.82 8.22
CA LEU A 108 18.04 -11.83 9.05
C LEU A 108 19.50 -12.10 8.63
N GLU A 109 19.92 -11.73 7.43
CA GLU A 109 21.32 -11.84 7.00
C GLU A 109 22.18 -10.63 7.39
N ARG A 110 21.59 -9.44 7.50
CA ARG A 110 22.36 -8.21 7.77
C ARG A 110 22.79 -8.08 9.23
N VAL A 111 23.79 -7.24 9.46
CA VAL A 111 24.40 -6.97 10.77
C VAL A 111 24.59 -5.47 10.95
N ASN A 112 24.37 -4.95 12.16
CA ASN A 112 24.63 -3.56 12.55
C ASN A 112 23.85 -2.54 11.72
N HIS A 113 22.59 -2.84 11.40
CA HIS A 113 21.75 -1.91 10.65
C HIS A 113 21.38 -0.69 11.52
N PRO A 114 21.47 0.57 11.03
CA PRO A 114 21.20 1.76 11.85
C PRO A 114 19.82 1.80 12.54
N GLY A 115 18.82 1.14 11.93
CA GLY A 115 17.49 0.98 12.50
C GLY A 115 17.34 -0.13 13.55
N ASN A 116 18.43 -0.79 13.99
CA ASN A 116 18.45 -1.88 14.98
C ASN A 116 17.52 -3.07 14.67
N LEU A 117 17.25 -3.29 13.39
CA LEU A 117 16.44 -4.40 12.88
C LEU A 117 17.33 -5.28 12.01
N ASP A 118 17.92 -6.31 12.60
CA ASP A 118 18.90 -7.17 11.93
C ASP A 118 18.87 -8.58 12.52
N LYS A 119 19.86 -9.41 12.19
CA LYS A 119 19.92 -10.81 12.64
C LYS A 119 19.85 -10.97 14.15
N ASN A 120 20.32 -9.99 14.93
CA ASN A 120 20.38 -10.04 16.38
C ASN A 120 19.08 -9.55 17.04
N SER A 121 18.15 -8.95 16.28
CA SER A 121 16.87 -8.51 16.81
C SER A 121 16.03 -9.73 17.23
N PRO A 122 15.55 -9.82 18.48
CA PRO A 122 14.85 -11.00 18.99
C PRO A 122 13.42 -11.16 18.42
N ASN A 123 12.89 -10.13 17.76
CA ASN A 123 11.52 -10.07 17.24
C ASN A 123 11.45 -9.51 15.81
N ALA A 124 12.46 -9.79 15.00
CA ALA A 124 12.55 -9.27 13.64
C ALA A 124 11.31 -9.63 12.81
N GLY A 125 10.85 -10.88 12.89
CA GLY A 125 9.66 -11.35 12.18
C GLY A 125 8.41 -10.54 12.53
N TYR A 126 8.14 -10.31 13.83
CA TYR A 126 7.02 -9.48 14.27
C TYR A 126 7.08 -8.06 13.70
N VAL A 127 8.26 -7.42 13.75
CA VAL A 127 8.43 -6.07 13.19
C VAL A 127 8.20 -6.05 11.68
N LEU A 128 8.67 -7.07 10.95
CA LEU A 128 8.44 -7.19 9.51
C LEU A 128 6.95 -7.38 9.19
N LEU A 129 6.24 -8.21 9.96
CA LEU A 129 4.78 -8.37 9.84
C LEU A 129 4.05 -7.05 10.11
N MET A 130 4.46 -6.30 11.13
CA MET A 130 3.91 -4.96 11.37
C MET A 130 4.07 -4.06 10.14
N PHE A 131 5.26 -4.00 9.54
CA PHE A 131 5.47 -3.21 8.33
C PHE A 131 4.68 -3.72 7.12
N TYR A 132 4.50 -5.03 6.99
CA TYR A 132 3.69 -5.63 5.92
C TYR A 132 2.21 -5.26 6.04
N HIS A 133 1.67 -5.26 7.26
CA HIS A 133 0.27 -4.88 7.52
C HIS A 133 -0.01 -3.38 7.35
N LEU A 134 1.01 -2.51 7.37
CA LEU A 134 0.82 -1.09 7.02
C LEU A 134 0.35 -0.87 5.57
N TYR A 135 0.49 -1.89 4.71
CA TYR A 135 0.05 -1.88 3.31
C TYR A 135 -1.22 -2.72 3.08
N GLU A 136 -1.81 -3.29 4.13
CA GLU A 136 -3.03 -4.10 4.00
C GLU A 136 -4.23 -3.26 3.53
N GLY A 137 -5.11 -3.88 2.75
CA GLY A 137 -6.35 -3.28 2.26
C GLY A 137 -6.32 -2.85 0.79
N LYS A 138 -5.24 -3.11 0.05
CA LYS A 138 -5.13 -2.84 -1.39
C LYS A 138 -4.46 -4.00 -2.11
N SER A 139 -5.03 -4.39 -3.24
CA SER A 139 -4.33 -5.25 -4.20
C SER A 139 -3.14 -4.51 -4.83
N ARG A 140 -2.25 -5.26 -5.47
CA ARG A 140 -1.13 -4.67 -6.23
C ARG A 140 -1.59 -3.66 -7.29
N LYS A 141 -2.66 -3.98 -8.03
CA LYS A 141 -3.20 -3.13 -9.09
C LYS A 141 -3.74 -1.81 -8.54
N GLU A 142 -4.47 -1.84 -7.43
CA GLU A 142 -5.01 -0.64 -6.78
C GLU A 142 -3.91 0.25 -6.22
N PHE A 143 -2.94 -0.36 -5.53
CA PHE A 143 -1.80 0.35 -4.96
C PHE A 143 -0.98 1.07 -6.04
N ASP A 144 -0.66 0.38 -7.13
CA ASP A 144 0.07 0.95 -8.26
C ASP A 144 -0.72 2.05 -8.95
N GLY A 145 -2.01 1.80 -9.18
CA GLY A 145 -2.91 2.74 -9.83
C GLY A 145 -3.01 4.06 -9.07
N GLU A 146 -3.17 4.00 -7.75
CA GLU A 146 -3.26 5.21 -6.93
C GLU A 146 -1.94 5.97 -6.86
N LEU A 147 -0.79 5.29 -6.80
CA LEU A 147 0.51 5.97 -6.85
C LEU A 147 0.69 6.72 -8.18
N VAL A 148 0.31 6.11 -9.31
CA VAL A 148 0.34 6.77 -10.62
C VAL A 148 -0.64 7.93 -10.69
N GLU A 149 -1.87 7.78 -10.17
CA GLU A 149 -2.86 8.86 -10.16
C GLU A 149 -2.37 10.08 -9.35
N ARG A 150 -1.75 9.84 -8.20
CA ARG A 150 -1.27 10.91 -7.30
C ARG A 150 0.01 11.58 -7.78
N PHE A 151 0.96 10.79 -8.29
CA PHE A 151 2.33 11.25 -8.55
C PHE A 151 2.71 11.29 -10.03
N GLY A 152 1.81 10.86 -10.93
CA GLY A 152 2.00 10.86 -12.38
C GLY A 152 3.02 9.83 -12.89
N SER A 153 3.74 9.16 -12.00
CA SER A 153 4.78 8.18 -12.32
C SER A 153 4.87 7.13 -11.22
N LEU A 154 5.45 5.98 -11.56
CA LEU A 154 5.71 4.88 -10.64
C LEU A 154 6.84 4.05 -11.20
N ILE A 155 7.96 3.95 -10.49
CA ILE A 155 9.09 3.10 -10.87
C ILE A 155 8.94 1.72 -10.25
N LYS A 156 9.16 0.70 -11.07
CA LYS A 156 9.26 -0.69 -10.64
C LYS A 156 10.72 -1.07 -10.48
N MET A 157 11.11 -1.39 -9.25
CA MET A 157 12.42 -1.95 -8.94
C MET A 157 12.32 -3.47 -8.97
N PRO A 158 12.95 -4.16 -9.93
CA PRO A 158 12.92 -5.62 -9.99
C PRO A 158 13.32 -6.24 -8.65
N LEU A 159 12.54 -7.20 -8.17
CA LEU A 159 12.83 -7.94 -6.93
C LEU A 159 12.85 -9.43 -7.19
N LEU A 160 11.80 -9.97 -7.80
CA LEU A 160 11.62 -11.40 -8.06
C LEU A 160 11.75 -11.69 -9.55
N LYS A 161 12.33 -12.83 -9.89
CA LYS A 161 12.34 -13.32 -11.27
C LYS A 161 10.95 -13.79 -11.69
N ASP A 162 10.59 -13.59 -12.95
CA ASP A 162 9.29 -13.99 -13.49
C ASP A 162 9.19 -15.52 -13.69
N ASP A 163 10.31 -16.17 -13.98
CA ASP A 163 10.45 -17.62 -14.20
C ASP A 163 10.74 -18.42 -12.92
N ARG A 164 10.60 -17.79 -11.75
CA ARG A 164 10.88 -18.43 -10.46
C ARG A 164 9.94 -19.61 -10.19
N SER A 165 10.45 -20.60 -9.47
CA SER A 165 9.61 -21.66 -8.92
C SER A 165 8.65 -21.11 -7.84
N PRO A 166 7.52 -21.79 -7.58
CA PRO A 166 6.58 -21.38 -6.54
C PRO A 166 7.21 -21.39 -5.14
N LEU A 167 6.67 -20.53 -4.26
CA LEU A 167 7.05 -20.49 -2.85
C LEU A 167 6.87 -21.86 -2.18
N PRO A 168 7.94 -22.47 -1.61
CA PRO A 168 7.86 -23.75 -0.92
C PRO A 168 6.81 -23.74 0.20
N ASP A 169 6.09 -24.84 0.33
CA ASP A 169 4.91 -24.90 1.20
C ASP A 169 5.24 -24.61 2.67
N HIS A 170 6.35 -25.12 3.21
CA HIS A 170 6.78 -24.82 4.58
C HIS A 170 7.14 -23.34 4.78
N VAL A 171 7.73 -22.68 3.78
CA VAL A 171 7.98 -21.22 3.83
C VAL A 171 6.66 -20.47 3.80
N ARG A 172 5.73 -20.87 2.94
CA ARG A 172 4.40 -20.28 2.88
C ARG A 172 3.64 -20.42 4.21
N SER A 173 3.57 -21.64 4.73
CA SER A 173 2.83 -21.94 5.96
C SER A 173 3.37 -21.16 7.15
N VAL A 174 4.70 -21.03 7.32
CA VAL A 174 5.24 -20.25 8.45
C VAL A 174 4.91 -18.76 8.35
N LEU A 175 4.85 -18.21 7.13
CA LEU A 175 4.47 -16.81 6.91
C LEU A 175 2.97 -16.58 7.15
N GLU A 176 2.12 -17.47 6.66
CA GLU A 176 0.67 -17.41 6.87
C GLU A 176 0.29 -17.59 8.34
N GLU A 177 0.99 -18.48 9.05
CA GLU A 177 0.88 -18.63 10.50
C GLU A 177 1.24 -17.32 11.21
N GLY A 178 2.36 -16.70 10.83
CA GLY A 178 2.80 -15.42 11.38
C GLY A 178 1.82 -14.28 11.13
N ILE A 179 1.25 -14.19 9.92
CA ILE A 179 0.21 -13.21 9.58
C ILE A 179 -1.03 -13.43 10.45
N SER A 180 -1.45 -14.68 10.64
CA SER A 180 -2.60 -15.03 11.49
C SER A 180 -2.35 -14.66 12.95
N TRP A 181 -1.15 -14.95 13.48
CA TRP A 181 -0.71 -14.53 14.81
C TRP A 181 -0.67 -13.02 14.98
N TYR A 182 -0.18 -12.30 13.97
CA TYR A 182 -0.14 -10.83 14.00
C TYR A 182 -1.54 -10.25 14.14
N LYS A 183 -2.50 -10.74 13.34
CA LYS A 183 -3.91 -10.31 13.41
C LYS A 183 -4.52 -10.60 14.78
N LEU A 184 -4.31 -11.79 15.33
CA LEU A 184 -4.79 -12.17 16.66
C LEU A 184 -4.18 -11.28 17.76
N HIS A 185 -2.86 -11.07 17.71
CA HIS A 185 -2.15 -10.23 18.67
C HIS A 185 -2.62 -8.78 18.62
N THR A 186 -2.71 -8.18 17.43
CA THR A 186 -3.17 -6.80 17.28
C THR A 186 -4.64 -6.63 17.67
N SER A 187 -5.50 -7.62 17.40
CA SER A 187 -6.90 -7.59 17.84
C SER A 187 -7.03 -7.58 19.36
N LYS A 188 -6.15 -8.29 20.09
CA LYS A 188 -6.23 -8.40 21.55
C LYS A 188 -5.45 -7.31 22.28
N HIS A 189 -4.26 -6.99 21.79
CA HIS A 189 -3.27 -6.16 22.49
C HIS A 189 -2.96 -4.84 21.78
N GLY A 190 -3.58 -4.57 20.63
CA GLY A 190 -3.32 -3.37 19.84
C GLY A 190 -1.86 -3.30 19.36
N ARG A 191 -1.13 -2.28 19.81
CA ARG A 191 0.27 -2.02 19.43
C ARG A 191 1.30 -2.55 20.42
N LEU A 192 0.90 -3.44 21.33
CA LEU A 192 1.82 -4.03 22.29
C LEU A 192 2.96 -4.78 21.57
N GLU A 193 4.17 -4.72 22.11
CA GLU A 193 5.32 -5.46 21.58
C GLU A 193 5.12 -6.98 21.70
N SER A 194 5.66 -7.75 20.76
CA SER A 194 5.53 -9.22 20.74
C SER A 194 6.17 -9.92 21.94
N THR A 195 7.16 -9.30 22.59
CA THR A 195 7.82 -9.83 23.78
C THR A 195 7.01 -9.61 25.06
N LYS A 196 5.84 -8.96 24.95
CA LYS A 196 4.96 -8.61 26.06
C LYS A 196 3.56 -9.16 25.81
N GLY A 197 2.78 -9.28 26.90
CA GLY A 197 1.41 -9.77 26.84
C GLY A 197 1.29 -11.29 26.83
N SER A 198 0.06 -11.77 26.58
CA SER A 198 -0.28 -13.20 26.73
C SER A 198 0.23 -14.11 25.61
N TYR A 199 0.81 -13.56 24.54
CA TYR A 199 1.29 -14.33 23.38
C TYR A 199 2.82 -14.32 23.24
N ALA A 200 3.55 -13.90 24.27
CA ALA A 200 4.99 -13.71 24.19
C ALA A 200 5.77 -15.02 23.93
N GLN A 201 5.31 -16.14 24.49
CA GLN A 201 5.96 -17.45 24.29
C GLN A 201 5.71 -17.99 22.88
N GLU A 202 4.49 -17.79 22.37
CA GLU A 202 4.07 -18.16 21.03
C GLU A 202 4.85 -17.36 19.97
N TRP A 203 5.03 -16.06 20.19
CA TRP A 203 5.88 -15.23 19.33
C TRP A 203 7.33 -15.71 19.30
N ALA A 204 7.90 -16.06 20.46
CA ALA A 204 9.26 -16.58 20.52
C ALA A 204 9.40 -17.92 19.77
N LYS A 205 8.41 -18.81 19.90
CA LYS A 205 8.36 -20.08 19.17
C LYS A 205 8.26 -19.85 17.67
N TRP A 206 7.34 -19.00 17.22
CA TRP A 206 7.15 -18.69 15.81
C TRP A 206 8.38 -17.99 15.21
N GLU A 207 9.00 -17.05 15.91
CA GLU A 207 10.21 -16.37 15.44
C GLU A 207 11.37 -17.35 15.22
N LYS A 208 11.54 -18.32 16.13
CA LYS A 208 12.54 -19.39 15.99
C LYS A 208 12.23 -20.25 14.76
N GLN A 209 11.00 -20.74 14.63
CA GLN A 209 10.57 -21.57 13.50
C GLN A 209 10.72 -20.83 12.17
N MET A 210 10.33 -19.56 12.10
CA MET A 210 10.48 -18.72 10.92
C MET A 210 11.95 -18.59 10.51
N ARG A 211 12.86 -18.32 11.45
CA ARG A 211 14.30 -18.24 11.17
C ARG A 211 14.85 -19.56 10.63
N GLU A 212 14.58 -20.67 11.31
CA GLU A 212 15.01 -22.01 10.89
C GLU A 212 14.46 -22.33 9.49
N THR A 213 13.21 -22.00 9.22
CA THR A 213 12.56 -22.22 7.93
C THR A 213 13.19 -21.38 6.83
N LEU A 214 13.40 -20.08 7.03
CA LEU A 214 13.99 -19.20 6.01
C LEU A 214 15.45 -19.57 5.74
N PHE A 215 16.26 -19.84 6.77
CA PHE A 215 17.65 -20.24 6.58
C PHE A 215 17.79 -21.63 5.96
N GLY A 216 16.92 -22.58 6.31
CA GLY A 216 16.84 -23.88 5.66
C GLY A 216 16.45 -23.81 4.17
N ASN A 217 15.98 -22.65 3.70
CA ASN A 217 15.58 -22.39 2.31
C ASN A 217 16.38 -21.26 1.67
N ALA A 218 17.58 -20.99 2.17
CA ALA A 218 18.44 -19.91 1.67
C ALA A 218 18.69 -20.02 0.16
N ASP A 219 19.02 -21.21 -0.34
CA ASP A 219 19.29 -21.44 -1.78
C ASP A 219 18.08 -21.07 -2.65
N TYR A 220 16.88 -21.50 -2.25
CA TYR A 220 15.63 -21.11 -2.93
C TYR A 220 15.46 -19.60 -2.88
N LEU A 221 15.50 -18.98 -1.69
CA LEU A 221 15.26 -17.56 -1.51
C LEU A 221 16.27 -16.70 -2.28
N GLN A 222 17.54 -17.11 -2.36
CA GLN A 222 18.55 -16.45 -3.17
C GLN A 222 18.29 -16.63 -4.67
N SER A 223 17.90 -17.83 -5.11
CA SER A 223 17.70 -18.15 -6.53
C SER A 223 16.57 -17.36 -7.19
N ILE A 224 15.50 -17.03 -6.46
CA ILE A 224 14.31 -16.33 -7.00
C ILE A 224 14.50 -14.82 -7.13
N GLN A 225 15.56 -14.26 -6.55
CA GLN A 225 15.79 -12.81 -6.54
C GLN A 225 16.44 -12.34 -7.84
N VAL A 226 16.03 -11.17 -8.31
CA VAL A 226 16.78 -10.45 -9.35
C VAL A 226 18.08 -9.92 -8.75
N PRO A 227 19.25 -10.07 -9.42
CA PRO A 227 20.50 -9.50 -8.96
C PRO A 227 20.39 -7.99 -8.70
N PHE A 228 20.90 -7.54 -7.55
CA PHE A 228 20.68 -6.16 -7.10
C PHE A 228 21.26 -5.12 -8.07
N GLU A 229 22.43 -5.38 -8.66
CA GLU A 229 23.05 -4.50 -9.67
C GLU A 229 22.15 -4.32 -10.91
N SER A 230 21.50 -5.40 -11.34
CA SER A 230 20.52 -5.33 -12.44
C SER A 230 19.32 -4.47 -12.06
N ALA A 231 18.79 -4.63 -10.83
CA ALA A 231 17.69 -3.81 -10.34
C ALA A 231 18.07 -2.31 -10.26
N VAL A 232 19.27 -1.99 -9.79
CA VAL A 232 19.80 -0.62 -9.76
C VAL A 232 19.88 -0.02 -11.15
N LYS A 233 20.42 -0.77 -12.12
CA LYS A 233 20.53 -0.32 -13.52
C LYS A 233 19.15 0.01 -14.11
N GLN A 234 18.18 -0.88 -13.93
CA GLN A 234 16.82 -0.69 -14.44
C GLN A 234 16.09 0.49 -13.77
N VAL A 235 16.27 0.68 -12.46
CA VAL A 235 15.71 1.86 -11.76
C VAL A 235 16.35 3.15 -12.26
N LEU A 236 17.67 3.16 -12.46
CA LEU A 236 18.40 4.32 -12.97
C LEU A 236 17.94 4.68 -14.39
N GLU A 237 17.73 3.70 -15.27
CA GLU A 237 17.19 3.91 -16.61
C GLU A 237 15.77 4.51 -16.57
N GLN A 238 14.88 3.98 -15.73
CA GLN A 238 13.54 4.54 -15.53
C GLN A 238 13.57 5.98 -14.99
N LEU A 239 14.44 6.27 -14.02
CA LEU A 239 14.63 7.63 -13.49
C LEU A 239 15.15 8.60 -14.55
N LYS A 240 16.09 8.16 -15.42
CA LYS A 240 16.60 8.95 -16.55
C LYS A 240 15.49 9.29 -17.55
N LEU A 241 14.60 8.34 -17.84
CA LEU A 241 13.44 8.59 -18.71
C LEU A 241 12.49 9.64 -18.09
N ILE A 242 12.26 9.58 -16.77
CA ILE A 242 11.44 10.59 -16.07
C ILE A 242 12.12 11.96 -16.13
N ALA A 243 13.42 12.03 -15.89
CA ALA A 243 14.20 13.26 -15.96
C ALA A 243 14.11 13.94 -17.33
N LYS A 244 14.10 13.15 -18.41
CA LYS A 244 13.95 13.64 -19.80
C LYS A 244 12.52 13.95 -20.21
N GLY A 245 11.52 13.61 -19.39
CA GLY A 245 10.10 13.69 -19.77
C GLY A 245 9.66 12.64 -20.79
N GLU A 246 10.47 11.61 -21.03
CA GLU A 246 10.21 10.51 -21.97
C GLU A 246 9.48 9.33 -21.30
N TYR A 247 9.28 9.40 -19.98
CA TYR A 247 8.62 8.34 -19.23
C TYR A 247 7.13 8.25 -19.56
N LYS A 248 6.71 7.06 -19.99
CA LYS A 248 5.29 6.71 -20.12
C LYS A 248 4.88 5.93 -18.89
N ALA A 249 4.00 6.51 -18.08
CA ALA A 249 3.44 5.79 -16.95
C ALA A 249 2.75 4.50 -17.43
N PRO A 250 2.81 3.40 -16.66
CA PRO A 250 2.03 2.20 -16.94
C PRO A 250 0.58 2.62 -17.15
N SER A 251 -0.06 2.15 -18.23
CA SER A 251 -1.45 2.48 -18.50
C SER A 251 -2.31 1.97 -17.35
N THR A 252 -2.67 2.86 -16.44
CA THR A 252 -3.81 2.61 -15.58
C THR A 252 -4.99 2.70 -16.53
N GLU A 253 -5.68 1.58 -16.78
CA GLU A 253 -7.09 1.68 -17.16
C GLU A 253 -7.66 2.70 -16.18
N LYS A 254 -8.09 3.86 -16.67
CA LYS A 254 -8.75 4.88 -15.86
C LYS A 254 -10.02 4.26 -15.30
N ARG A 255 -9.90 3.49 -14.23
CA ARG A 255 -11.02 3.04 -13.44
C ARG A 255 -11.19 4.11 -12.38
N ASN A 256 -12.10 5.02 -12.66
CA ASN A 256 -12.67 5.94 -11.68
C ASN A 256 -13.35 5.14 -10.56
N PHE A 257 -12.57 4.51 -9.66
CA PHE A 257 -13.11 3.98 -8.40
C PHE A 257 -13.05 5.02 -7.28
N GLY A 258 -12.54 6.23 -7.56
CA GLY A 258 -12.52 7.35 -6.62
C GLY A 258 -13.90 7.87 -6.16
N THR A 259 -15.01 7.37 -6.72
CA THR A 259 -16.35 7.94 -6.49
C THR A 259 -17.42 6.96 -6.01
N ILE A 260 -17.16 5.66 -5.89
CA ILE A 260 -18.22 4.71 -5.47
C ILE A 260 -18.33 4.70 -3.94
N VAL A 261 -19.35 5.39 -3.45
CA VAL A 261 -19.64 5.54 -2.01
C VAL A 261 -20.50 4.38 -1.49
N PHE A 262 -21.38 3.83 -2.32
CA PHE A 262 -22.29 2.75 -1.99
C PHE A 262 -22.78 1.99 -3.24
N ALA A 263 -23.29 0.78 -3.04
CA ALA A 263 -24.04 -0.01 -4.01
C ALA A 263 -25.51 -0.07 -3.58
N ALA A 264 -26.44 0.05 -4.53
CA ALA A 264 -27.87 0.10 -4.25
C ALA A 264 -28.73 -0.41 -5.41
N VAL A 265 -29.95 -0.82 -5.08
CA VAL A 265 -31.02 -1.12 -6.04
C VAL A 265 -31.89 0.12 -6.20
N SER A 266 -32.06 0.62 -7.41
CA SER A 266 -32.99 1.72 -7.68
C SER A 266 -34.43 1.22 -7.61
N LEU A 267 -35.30 1.99 -6.96
CA LEU A 267 -36.73 1.71 -6.88
C LEU A 267 -37.53 2.64 -7.81
N PRO A 268 -38.65 2.17 -8.37
CA PRO A 268 -39.56 3.03 -9.14
C PRO A 268 -40.16 4.11 -8.24
N VAL A 269 -39.78 5.37 -8.49
CA VAL A 269 -40.26 6.52 -7.71
C VAL A 269 -41.78 6.65 -7.79
N THR A 270 -42.38 6.37 -8.95
CA THR A 270 -43.83 6.46 -9.16
C THR A 270 -44.60 5.49 -8.27
N GLU A 271 -44.11 4.25 -8.09
CA GLU A 271 -44.75 3.26 -7.23
C GLU A 271 -44.68 3.68 -5.76
N ILE A 272 -43.54 4.21 -5.31
CA ILE A 272 -43.37 4.72 -3.95
C ILE A 272 -44.29 5.93 -3.73
N GLN A 273 -44.38 6.84 -4.69
CA GLN A 273 -45.28 7.99 -4.62
C GLN A 273 -46.74 7.54 -4.50
N SER A 274 -47.19 6.59 -5.32
CA SER A 274 -48.55 6.05 -5.23
C SER A 274 -48.86 5.46 -3.86
N LEU A 275 -47.92 4.70 -3.28
CA LEU A 275 -48.07 4.13 -1.93
C LEU A 275 -48.14 5.22 -0.84
N LEU A 276 -47.32 6.27 -0.95
CA LEU A 276 -47.32 7.37 0.01
C LEU A 276 -48.60 8.22 -0.08
N VAL A 277 -49.17 8.40 -1.28
CA VAL A 277 -50.47 9.04 -1.49
C VAL A 277 -51.60 8.18 -0.88
N GLU A 278 -51.54 6.86 -1.07
CA GLU A 278 -52.51 5.94 -0.46
C GLU A 278 -52.45 6.00 1.08
N LEU A 279 -51.26 6.10 1.65
CA LEU A 279 -51.05 6.25 3.10
C LEU A 279 -51.54 7.59 3.62
N ALA A 280 -51.29 8.69 2.89
CA ALA A 280 -51.81 10.01 3.22
C ALA A 280 -53.36 10.01 3.25
N GLY A 281 -54.00 9.29 2.32
CA GLY A 281 -55.46 9.14 2.30
C GLY A 281 -56.04 8.37 3.50
N LYS A 282 -55.21 7.62 4.25
CA LYS A 282 -55.63 6.83 5.42
C LYS A 282 -55.42 7.54 6.76
N ASP A 283 -54.57 8.56 6.82
CA ASP A 283 -54.28 9.32 8.03
C ASP A 283 -54.08 10.83 7.72
N PRO A 284 -54.98 11.70 8.21
CA PRO A 284 -54.89 13.15 8.00
C PRO A 284 -53.57 13.78 8.48
N THR A 285 -52.91 13.17 9.46
CA THR A 285 -51.61 13.62 10.00
C THR A 285 -50.49 13.41 8.98
N ILE A 286 -50.56 12.31 8.23
CA ILE A 286 -49.60 11.94 7.18
C ILE A 286 -49.82 12.81 5.94
N ASP A 287 -51.08 13.09 5.60
CA ASP A 287 -51.43 14.05 4.53
C ASP A 287 -50.88 15.46 4.81
N LEU A 288 -51.03 15.95 6.06
CA LEU A 288 -50.43 17.21 6.50
C LEU A 288 -48.90 17.21 6.42
N PHE A 289 -48.24 16.09 6.70
CA PHE A 289 -46.78 15.95 6.62
C PHE A 289 -46.25 15.98 5.17
N PHE A 290 -47.01 15.48 4.20
CA PHE A 290 -46.58 15.37 2.79
C PHE A 290 -47.00 16.53 1.89
N LYS A 291 -47.96 17.35 2.33
CA LYS A 291 -48.71 18.34 1.52
C LYS A 291 -47.88 19.36 0.72
N GLU A 292 -46.64 19.63 1.10
CA GLU A 292 -45.82 20.65 0.42
C GLU A 292 -44.56 20.13 -0.29
N ASP A 293 -44.18 18.86 -0.08
CA ASP A 293 -42.79 18.44 -0.33
C ASP A 293 -42.61 17.11 -1.06
N LEU A 294 -43.65 16.28 -1.19
CA LEU A 294 -43.45 14.90 -1.66
C LEU A 294 -43.05 14.80 -3.14
N GLU A 295 -43.81 15.41 -4.05
CA GLU A 295 -43.51 15.40 -5.49
C GLU A 295 -42.26 16.22 -5.83
N ARG A 296 -41.97 17.26 -5.04
CA ARG A 296 -40.81 18.13 -5.27
C ARG A 296 -39.49 17.48 -4.81
N ASN A 297 -39.52 16.68 -3.74
CA ASN A 297 -38.30 16.16 -3.11
C ASN A 297 -38.00 14.69 -3.43
N LEU A 298 -39.01 13.85 -3.67
CA LEU A 298 -38.79 12.44 -3.97
C LEU A 298 -38.44 12.24 -5.45
N LYS A 299 -37.22 12.60 -5.84
CA LYS A 299 -36.72 12.48 -7.23
C LYS A 299 -36.03 11.15 -7.51
N LYS A 300 -35.57 10.47 -6.47
CA LYS A 300 -34.84 9.20 -6.55
C LYS A 300 -35.14 8.37 -5.32
N ALA A 301 -35.30 7.07 -5.50
CA ALA A 301 -35.45 6.13 -4.41
C ALA A 301 -34.57 4.91 -4.66
N HIS A 302 -34.00 4.37 -3.58
CA HIS A 302 -33.14 3.21 -3.66
C HIS A 302 -33.07 2.46 -2.34
N VAL A 303 -32.71 1.17 -2.40
CA VAL A 303 -32.31 0.37 -1.25
C VAL A 303 -30.81 0.21 -1.28
N THR A 304 -30.12 0.67 -0.25
CA THR A 304 -28.67 0.51 -0.14
C THR A 304 -28.32 -0.95 0.20
N LEU A 305 -27.50 -1.59 -0.63
CA LEU A 305 -27.01 -2.96 -0.43
C LEU A 305 -25.71 -2.96 0.39
N ALA A 306 -24.81 -2.03 0.09
CA ALA A 306 -23.54 -1.87 0.80
C ALA A 306 -23.09 -0.41 0.73
N HIS A 307 -22.50 0.08 1.82
CA HIS A 307 -21.96 1.43 1.92
C HIS A 307 -20.52 1.38 2.42
N LYS A 308 -19.61 2.13 1.77
CA LYS A 308 -18.17 2.12 2.03
C LYS A 308 -17.82 2.33 3.51
N ARG A 309 -18.51 3.24 4.18
CA ARG A 309 -18.29 3.56 5.61
C ARG A 309 -18.66 2.42 6.56
N SER A 310 -19.66 1.62 6.23
CA SER A 310 -20.21 0.60 7.13
C SER A 310 -19.71 -0.80 6.79
N HIS A 311 -19.43 -1.07 5.52
CA HIS A 311 -19.12 -2.41 5.01
C HIS A 311 -17.72 -2.50 4.36
N GLY A 312 -17.00 -1.39 4.22
CA GLY A 312 -15.69 -1.35 3.57
C GLY A 312 -15.76 -1.34 2.05
N VAL A 313 -14.61 -1.07 1.42
CA VAL A 313 -14.49 -0.93 -0.04
C VAL A 313 -14.74 -2.25 -0.76
N THR A 314 -14.24 -3.36 -0.22
CA THR A 314 -14.40 -4.71 -0.79
C THR A 314 -15.86 -5.12 -0.89
N ALA A 315 -16.68 -4.83 0.12
CA ALA A 315 -18.10 -5.16 0.11
C ALA A 315 -18.91 -4.30 -0.88
N VAL A 316 -18.46 -3.10 -1.21
CA VAL A 316 -19.08 -2.29 -2.27
C VAL A 316 -18.62 -2.79 -3.64
N ALA A 317 -17.35 -3.14 -3.78
CA ALA A 317 -16.75 -3.63 -5.01
C ALA A 317 -17.30 -5.01 -5.44
N SER A 318 -17.72 -5.86 -4.51
CA SER A 318 -18.33 -7.16 -4.83
C SER A 318 -19.64 -7.05 -5.63
N TYR A 319 -20.30 -5.88 -5.59
CA TYR A 319 -21.48 -5.59 -6.40
C TYR A 319 -21.15 -5.01 -7.79
N GLY A 320 -19.87 -4.74 -8.08
CA GLY A 320 -19.43 -4.20 -9.37
C GLY A 320 -19.89 -4.99 -10.61
N PRO A 321 -19.91 -6.34 -10.59
CA PRO A 321 -20.42 -7.13 -11.72
C PRO A 321 -21.91 -6.95 -12.03
N TYR A 322 -22.69 -6.33 -11.13
CA TYR A 322 -24.15 -6.20 -11.22
C TYR A 322 -24.62 -4.78 -11.55
N VAL A 323 -23.70 -3.87 -11.89
CA VAL A 323 -24.06 -2.50 -12.28
C VAL A 323 -24.98 -2.50 -13.50
N ASN A 324 -26.09 -1.75 -13.43
CA ASN A 324 -27.13 -1.66 -14.46
C ASN A 324 -27.78 -3.00 -14.84
N ARG A 325 -27.77 -3.98 -13.92
CA ARG A 325 -28.52 -5.22 -14.08
C ARG A 325 -29.81 -5.18 -13.26
N ASN A 326 -30.84 -5.85 -13.76
CA ASN A 326 -32.04 -6.11 -12.99
C ASN A 326 -31.71 -7.10 -11.86
N VAL A 327 -32.30 -6.84 -10.69
CA VAL A 327 -32.27 -7.78 -9.57
C VAL A 327 -33.17 -8.97 -9.93
N PRO A 328 -32.83 -10.22 -9.53
CA PRO A 328 -33.65 -11.40 -9.79
C PRO A 328 -35.09 -11.30 -9.31
#